data_AF-A0A962DHL9-F1
#
_entry.id   AF-A0A962DHL9-F1
#
_cell.length_a   1.000
_cell.length_b   1.000
_cell.length_c   1.000
_cell.angle_alpha   90.00
_cell.angle_beta   90.00
_cell.angle_gamma   90.00
#
_symmetry.space_group_name_H-M   'P 1'
#
loop_
_entity.id
_entity.type
_entity.pdbx_description
1 polymer ?
#
loop_
_entity_poly.entity_id
_entity_poly.type
_entity_poly.pdbx_seq_one_letter_code
_entity_poly.pdbx_strand_id
1 'polypeptide(L)'
;MNESVGKSRLWRPPLIGVVTTILMLFAVGLAHAVMRLIEQSLGHDMTYIASIGIGFLGILLLWSGVRSRSESYATWVGFLAGLTIWMSWVEFFYMYYGRKNFGMLPRMVGDQVTTEPEYLIMAATVGVLLFQCVFYTFDKDTRCNMFIWIQNRLRLRGGLGPSTKTAQDRNYAIITFMETIYVTWFCYAWNLLIFDPAVVGVGEGVRLAMLGTVFVSITWGGYCFSRLIKYRRISTALRYAIPTANILWISVEVSSRLGLLTEVWLEPQKYAMEMSLYALAFAVLSIMIYRAPKKPSEVGQWN
;
A
#
# COMPACT_ATOMS: atom_id res chain seq x y z
N MET A 1 -34.92 -9.71 16.95
CA MET A 1 -34.63 -8.66 17.97
C MET A 1 -33.69 -7.66 17.33
N ASN A 2 -34.19 -6.44 17.11
CA ASN A 2 -33.46 -5.32 16.56
C ASN A 2 -32.37 -4.88 17.54
N GLU A 3 -31.12 -5.29 17.30
CA GLU A 3 -30.00 -4.54 17.87
C GLU A 3 -30.01 -3.15 17.23
N SER A 4 -30.25 -2.16 18.08
CA SER A 4 -30.18 -0.75 17.76
C SER A 4 -28.93 -0.45 16.93
N VAL A 5 -29.13 -0.05 15.67
CA VAL A 5 -28.12 0.69 14.89
C VAL A 5 -27.99 2.06 15.57
N GLY A 6 -27.34 2.06 16.74
CA GLY A 6 -27.02 3.26 17.48
C GLY A 6 -26.17 4.11 16.56
N LYS A 7 -26.68 5.30 16.21
CA LYS A 7 -25.92 6.34 15.51
C LYS A 7 -24.75 6.75 16.41
N SER A 8 -23.68 5.98 16.42
CA SER A 8 -22.46 6.32 17.12
C SER A 8 -22.05 7.73 16.68
N ARG A 9 -21.98 8.66 17.64
CA ARG A 9 -21.48 10.02 17.38
C ARG A 9 -20.01 10.00 16.96
N LEU A 10 -19.27 8.97 17.35
CA LEU A 10 -17.84 8.82 17.09
C LEU A 10 -17.54 8.51 15.61
N TRP A 11 -18.29 7.59 15.01
CA TRP A 11 -18.03 7.11 13.64
C TRP A 11 -18.67 8.00 12.57
N ARG A 12 -18.20 9.24 12.47
CA ARG A 12 -18.63 10.23 11.46
C ARG A 12 -17.42 10.94 10.86
N PRO A 13 -17.56 11.56 9.67
CA PRO A 13 -16.61 12.57 9.20
C PRO A 13 -16.31 13.60 10.31
N PRO A 14 -15.04 14.00 10.54
CA PRO A 14 -13.82 13.59 9.82
C PRO A 14 -13.12 12.34 10.36
N LEU A 15 -13.55 11.81 11.50
CA LEU A 15 -12.81 10.80 12.26
C LEU A 15 -12.52 9.53 11.46
N ILE A 16 -13.49 9.03 10.69
CA ILE A 16 -13.32 7.82 9.88
C ILE A 16 -12.09 7.96 8.98
N GLY A 17 -11.99 9.07 8.23
CA GLY A 17 -10.88 9.29 7.29
C GLY A 17 -9.53 9.47 7.99
N VAL A 18 -9.51 10.19 9.13
CA VAL A 18 -8.30 10.36 9.95
C VAL A 18 -7.79 9.01 10.45
N VAL A 19 -8.67 8.23 11.10
CA VAL A 19 -8.30 6.94 11.70
C VAL A 19 -7.86 5.94 10.63
N THR A 20 -8.57 5.87 9.49
CA THR A 20 -8.15 4.97 8.40
C THR A 20 -6.81 5.39 7.78
N THR A 21 -6.51 6.68 7.70
CA THR A 21 -5.20 7.15 7.17
C THR A 21 -4.07 6.77 8.11
N ILE A 22 -4.22 7.05 9.41
CA ILE A 22 -3.23 6.71 10.43
C ILE A 22 -3.01 5.20 10.47
N LEU A 23 -4.10 4.42 10.44
CA LEU A 23 -4.03 2.97 10.38
C LEU A 23 -3.20 2.48 9.20
N MET A 24 -3.42 3.04 8.00
CA MET A 24 -2.70 2.63 6.79
C MET A 24 -1.23 3.04 6.82
N LEU A 25 -0.90 4.22 7.36
CA LEU A 25 0.49 4.62 7.60
C LEU A 25 1.19 3.66 8.58
N PHE A 26 0.50 3.25 9.64
CA PHE A 26 1.00 2.24 10.57
C PHE A 26 1.16 0.87 9.93
N ALA A 27 0.30 0.50 8.99
CA ALA A 27 0.44 -0.76 8.28
C ALA A 27 1.75 -0.83 7.48
N VAL A 28 2.14 0.26 6.81
CA VAL A 28 3.39 0.31 6.02
C VAL A 28 4.61 0.20 6.93
N GLY A 29 4.71 1.00 7.99
CA GLY A 29 5.84 0.91 8.93
C GLY A 29 5.93 -0.46 9.62
N LEU A 30 4.80 -1.05 9.99
CA LEU A 30 4.78 -2.39 10.59
C LEU A 30 5.20 -3.47 9.58
N ALA A 31 4.84 -3.33 8.31
CA ALA A 31 5.29 -4.23 7.26
C ALA A 31 6.83 -4.22 7.12
N HIS A 32 7.46 -3.04 7.09
CA HIS A 32 8.92 -2.92 7.09
C HIS A 32 9.56 -3.56 8.32
N ALA A 33 8.99 -3.35 9.51
CA ALA A 33 9.50 -3.95 10.74
C ALA A 33 9.42 -5.48 10.72
N VAL A 34 8.29 -6.04 10.24
CA VAL A 34 8.13 -7.50 10.07
C VAL A 34 9.17 -8.04 9.10
N MET A 35 9.41 -7.36 7.98
CA MET A 35 10.45 -7.78 7.03
C MET A 35 11.84 -7.86 7.67
N ARG A 36 12.24 -6.81 8.40
CA ARG A 36 13.54 -6.77 9.07
C ARG A 36 13.67 -7.85 10.15
N LEU A 37 12.59 -8.14 10.88
CA LEU A 37 12.58 -9.24 11.86
C LEU A 37 12.73 -10.61 11.18
N ILE A 38 12.08 -10.83 10.03
CA ILE A 38 12.22 -12.08 9.27
C ILE A 38 13.66 -12.21 8.74
N GLU A 39 14.21 -11.15 8.15
CA GLU A 39 15.57 -11.12 7.62
C GLU A 39 16.61 -11.39 8.71
N GLN A 40 16.44 -10.80 9.90
CA GLN A 40 17.33 -11.03 11.05
C GLN A 40 17.21 -12.44 11.62
N SER A 41 16.00 -13.01 11.67
CA SER A 41 15.77 -14.33 12.27
C SER A 41 16.20 -15.49 11.37
N LEU A 42 16.00 -15.38 10.06
CA LEU A 42 16.38 -16.42 9.11
C LEU A 42 17.76 -16.22 8.51
N GLY A 43 18.32 -15.02 8.65
CA GLY A 43 19.56 -14.62 8.01
C GLY A 43 19.34 -14.17 6.57
N HIS A 44 20.24 -13.31 6.12
CA HIS A 44 20.16 -12.57 4.86
C HIS A 44 19.88 -13.45 3.62
N ASP A 45 20.42 -14.67 3.58
CA ASP A 45 20.36 -15.57 2.41
C ASP A 45 19.21 -16.60 2.44
N MET A 46 18.51 -16.74 3.57
CA MET A 46 17.46 -17.75 3.74
C MET A 46 16.05 -17.16 3.86
N THR A 47 15.92 -15.82 3.84
CA THR A 47 14.65 -15.08 3.87
C THR A 47 13.63 -15.57 2.82
N TYR A 48 14.10 -16.09 1.67
CA TYR A 48 13.23 -16.63 0.61
C TYR A 48 12.42 -17.88 1.04
N ILE A 49 12.87 -18.63 2.05
CA ILE A 49 12.13 -19.79 2.57
C ILE A 49 10.82 -19.30 3.22
N ALA A 50 10.89 -18.21 3.99
CA ALA A 50 9.69 -17.57 4.52
C ALA A 50 8.77 -17.04 3.41
N SER A 51 9.33 -16.57 2.30
CA SER A 51 8.55 -16.06 1.16
C SER A 51 7.52 -17.07 0.66
N ILE A 52 7.92 -18.32 0.47
CA ILE A 52 7.03 -19.37 -0.05
C ILE A 52 5.85 -19.56 0.90
N GLY A 53 6.11 -19.84 2.18
CA GLY A 53 5.06 -20.11 3.18
C GLY A 53 4.14 -18.91 3.41
N ILE A 54 4.72 -17.72 3.60
CA ILE A 54 3.97 -16.49 3.87
C ILE A 54 3.10 -16.10 2.67
N GLY A 55 3.61 -16.22 1.44
CA GLY A 55 2.79 -15.90 0.27
C GLY A 55 1.68 -16.91 -0.01
N PHE A 56 1.90 -18.21 0.27
CA PHE A 56 0.81 -19.19 0.25
C PHE A 56 -0.29 -18.85 1.27
N LEU A 57 0.07 -18.42 2.49
CA LEU A 57 -0.90 -17.91 3.46
C LEU A 57 -1.66 -16.69 2.90
N GLY A 58 -0.96 -15.79 2.20
CA GLY A 58 -1.57 -14.66 1.50
C GLY A 58 -2.62 -15.09 0.46
N ILE A 59 -2.38 -16.17 -0.29
CA ILE A 59 -3.36 -16.74 -1.23
C ILE A 59 -4.57 -17.31 -0.49
N LEU A 60 -4.36 -18.05 0.60
CA LEU A 60 -5.45 -18.62 1.40
C LEU A 60 -6.33 -17.51 2.00
N LEU A 61 -5.71 -16.43 2.48
CA LEU A 61 -6.42 -15.23 2.90
C LEU A 61 -7.22 -14.65 1.74
N LEU A 62 -6.60 -14.38 0.58
CA LEU A 62 -7.32 -13.83 -0.56
C LEU A 62 -8.51 -14.71 -0.99
N TRP A 63 -8.32 -16.03 -0.98
CA TRP A 63 -9.37 -16.99 -1.29
C TRP A 63 -10.55 -16.92 -0.31
N SER A 64 -10.31 -16.76 0.99
CA SER A 64 -11.38 -16.57 1.97
C SER A 64 -12.12 -15.25 1.74
N GLY A 65 -11.39 -14.18 1.41
CA GLY A 65 -11.97 -12.87 1.08
C GLY A 65 -12.85 -12.92 -0.17
N VAL A 66 -12.41 -13.64 -1.21
CA VAL A 66 -13.12 -13.79 -2.49
C VAL A 66 -14.49 -14.44 -2.31
N ARG A 67 -14.60 -15.40 -1.38
CA ARG A 67 -15.85 -16.13 -1.11
C ARG A 67 -16.81 -15.37 -0.20
N SER A 68 -16.36 -14.30 0.44
CA SER A 68 -17.18 -13.52 1.36
C SER A 68 -18.17 -12.60 0.64
N ARG A 69 -19.40 -12.51 1.17
CA ARG A 69 -20.40 -11.52 0.77
C ARG A 69 -20.30 -10.20 1.54
N SER A 70 -19.54 -10.16 2.64
CA SER A 70 -19.30 -8.94 3.40
C SER A 70 -18.20 -8.10 2.74
N GLU A 71 -18.55 -6.91 2.24
CA GLU A 71 -17.59 -5.93 1.72
C GLU A 71 -16.52 -5.58 2.77
N SER A 72 -16.91 -5.44 4.04
CA SER A 72 -15.98 -5.09 5.11
C SER A 72 -14.92 -6.17 5.34
N TYR A 73 -15.34 -7.44 5.49
CA TYR A 73 -14.39 -8.55 5.64
C TYR A 73 -13.53 -8.70 4.39
N ALA A 74 -14.13 -8.67 3.21
CA ALA A 74 -13.43 -8.80 1.94
C ALA A 74 -12.38 -7.69 1.76
N THR A 75 -12.68 -6.46 2.15
CA THR A 75 -11.73 -5.34 2.11
C THR A 75 -10.51 -5.61 3.00
N TRP A 76 -10.72 -5.96 4.27
CA TRP A 76 -9.63 -6.24 5.20
C TRP A 76 -8.74 -7.40 4.74
N VAL A 77 -9.36 -8.49 4.31
CA VAL A 77 -8.64 -9.67 3.88
C VAL A 77 -7.91 -9.43 2.56
N GLY A 78 -8.49 -8.67 1.63
CA GLY A 78 -7.83 -8.24 0.41
C GLY A 78 -6.61 -7.38 0.68
N PHE A 79 -6.70 -6.43 1.62
CA PHE A 79 -5.57 -5.61 2.05
C PHE A 79 -4.45 -6.43 2.69
N LEU A 80 -4.79 -7.30 3.67
CA LEU A 80 -3.82 -8.17 4.33
C LEU A 80 -3.15 -9.13 3.34
N ALA A 81 -3.92 -9.78 2.47
CA ALA A 81 -3.36 -10.61 1.41
C ALA A 81 -2.42 -9.82 0.49
N GLY A 82 -2.77 -8.58 0.15
CA GLY A 82 -1.95 -7.69 -0.67
C GLY A 82 -0.61 -7.40 0.00
N LEU A 83 -0.62 -6.98 1.26
CA LEU A 83 0.61 -6.74 2.03
C LEU A 83 1.46 -8.00 2.17
N THR A 84 0.84 -9.13 2.53
CA THR A 84 1.55 -10.40 2.74
C THR A 84 2.19 -10.90 1.44
N ILE A 85 1.46 -10.87 0.32
CA ILE A 85 1.99 -11.30 -0.98
C ILE A 85 3.04 -10.32 -1.51
N TRP A 86 2.86 -9.01 -1.34
CA TRP A 86 3.87 -8.02 -1.71
C TRP A 86 5.19 -8.28 -0.99
N MET A 87 5.14 -8.31 0.35
CA MET A 87 6.30 -8.54 1.21
C MET A 87 7.03 -9.85 0.87
N SER A 88 6.27 -10.93 0.69
CA SER A 88 6.85 -12.24 0.43
C SER A 88 7.25 -12.39 -1.04
N TRP A 89 6.29 -12.45 -1.94
CA TRP A 89 6.52 -12.89 -3.31
C TRP A 89 7.04 -11.79 -4.24
N VAL A 90 6.94 -10.52 -3.87
CA VAL A 90 7.61 -9.46 -4.62
C VAL A 90 8.96 -9.19 -4.00
N GLU A 91 9.01 -8.76 -2.74
CA GLU A 91 10.27 -8.29 -2.14
C GLU A 91 11.24 -9.43 -1.80
N PHE A 92 10.82 -10.46 -1.05
CA PHE A 92 11.75 -11.53 -0.68
C PHE A 92 12.21 -12.39 -1.88
N PHE A 93 11.40 -12.52 -2.93
CA PHE A 93 11.88 -13.16 -4.16
C PHE A 93 12.90 -12.29 -4.90
N TYR A 94 12.74 -10.97 -4.92
CA TYR A 94 13.77 -10.09 -5.47
C TYR A 94 15.05 -10.11 -4.62
N MET A 95 14.95 -10.24 -3.30
CA MET A 95 16.12 -10.47 -2.45
C MET A 95 16.84 -11.77 -2.83
N TYR A 96 16.09 -12.87 -3.02
CA TYR A 96 16.67 -14.13 -3.46
C TYR A 96 17.39 -14.01 -4.80
N TYR A 97 16.70 -13.49 -5.82
CA TYR A 97 17.28 -13.40 -7.16
C TYR A 97 18.41 -12.38 -7.23
N GLY A 98 18.21 -11.19 -6.67
CA GLY A 98 19.19 -10.12 -6.70
C GLY A 98 20.43 -10.45 -5.89
N ARG A 99 20.27 -10.82 -4.61
CA ARG A 99 21.40 -11.00 -3.69
C ARG A 99 22.05 -12.37 -3.85
N LYS A 100 21.26 -13.45 -3.77
CA LYS A 100 21.79 -14.83 -3.65
C LYS A 100 22.02 -15.52 -4.99
N ASN A 101 21.07 -15.43 -5.91
CA ASN A 101 21.14 -16.18 -7.17
C ASN A 101 22.07 -15.49 -8.19
N PHE A 102 21.82 -14.21 -8.47
CA PHE A 102 22.57 -13.45 -9.46
C PHE A 102 23.81 -12.77 -8.90
N GLY A 103 23.93 -12.64 -7.57
CA GLY A 103 25.06 -11.97 -6.93
C GLY A 103 25.19 -10.51 -7.34
N MET A 104 24.07 -9.82 -7.56
CA MET A 104 24.07 -8.42 -7.96
C MET A 104 24.67 -7.56 -6.85
N LEU A 105 25.57 -6.66 -7.23
CA LEU A 105 26.11 -5.67 -6.32
C LEU A 105 25.07 -4.58 -6.02
N PRO A 106 24.97 -4.10 -4.78
CA PRO A 106 24.15 -2.93 -4.47
C PRO A 106 24.67 -1.71 -5.24
N ARG A 107 23.80 -0.72 -5.44
CA ARG A 107 24.23 0.56 -6.00
C ARG A 107 24.95 1.37 -4.94
N MET A 108 26.19 1.72 -5.24
CA MET A 108 27.06 2.51 -4.38
C MET A 108 27.16 3.97 -4.86
N VAL A 109 27.16 4.91 -3.93
CA VAL A 109 27.60 6.29 -4.16
C VAL A 109 28.72 6.58 -3.18
N GLY A 110 29.95 6.59 -3.67
CA GLY A 110 31.13 6.48 -2.80
C GLY A 110 31.11 5.14 -2.05
N ASP A 111 31.31 5.19 -0.73
CA ASP A 111 31.34 4.02 0.14
C ASP A 111 29.96 3.68 0.74
N GLN A 112 28.90 4.40 0.37
CA GLN A 112 27.56 4.20 0.91
C GLN A 112 26.68 3.39 -0.04
N VAL A 113 26.03 2.36 0.50
CA VAL A 113 24.96 1.64 -0.17
C VAL A 113 23.74 2.55 -0.28
N THR A 114 23.33 2.85 -1.50
CA THR A 114 22.19 3.73 -1.77
C THR A 114 20.93 2.98 -2.18
N THR A 115 21.08 1.83 -2.84
CA THR A 115 19.95 0.99 -3.28
C THR A 115 20.39 -0.47 -3.28
N GLU A 116 19.66 -1.30 -2.55
CA GLU A 116 19.91 -2.74 -2.47
C GLU A 116 19.52 -3.49 -3.77
N PRO A 117 20.09 -4.68 -4.03
CA PRO A 117 19.87 -5.42 -5.27
C PRO A 117 18.40 -5.70 -5.62
N GLU A 118 17.57 -6.04 -4.62
CA GLU A 118 16.15 -6.31 -4.82
C GLU A 118 15.38 -5.10 -5.36
N TYR A 119 15.80 -3.90 -4.96
CA TYR A 119 15.21 -2.66 -5.42
C TYR A 119 15.70 -2.27 -6.82
N LEU A 120 16.88 -2.72 -7.24
CA LEU A 120 17.33 -2.59 -8.62
C LEU A 120 16.46 -3.46 -9.56
N ILE A 121 16.13 -4.69 -9.14
CA ILE A 121 15.18 -5.54 -9.88
C ILE A 121 13.80 -4.88 -9.91
N MET A 122 13.32 -4.36 -8.78
CA MET A 122 12.06 -3.62 -8.72
C MET A 122 12.04 -2.44 -9.71
N ALA A 123 13.12 -1.66 -9.79
CA ALA A 123 13.24 -0.55 -10.74
C ALA A 123 13.18 -1.03 -12.21
N ALA A 124 13.76 -2.20 -12.51
CA ALA A 124 13.67 -2.78 -13.85
C ALA A 124 12.23 -3.16 -14.26
N THR A 125 11.32 -3.30 -13.30
CA THR A 125 9.91 -3.63 -13.58
C THR A 125 9.03 -2.42 -13.94
N VAL A 126 9.58 -1.20 -13.96
CA VAL A 126 8.83 0.03 -14.32
C VAL A 126 8.14 -0.11 -15.68
N GLY A 127 8.81 -0.69 -16.68
CA GLY A 127 8.20 -0.92 -18.00
C GLY A 127 6.98 -1.85 -17.93
N VAL A 128 7.04 -2.91 -17.12
CA VAL A 128 5.94 -3.85 -16.90
C VAL A 128 4.77 -3.16 -16.18
N LEU A 129 5.07 -2.32 -15.18
CA LEU A 129 4.07 -1.51 -14.49
C LEU A 129 3.35 -0.59 -15.47
N LEU A 130 4.07 0.15 -16.31
CA LEU A 130 3.49 1.09 -17.27
C LEU A 130 2.61 0.37 -18.30
N PHE A 131 3.07 -0.77 -18.82
CA PHE A 131 2.26 -1.61 -19.70
C PHE A 131 0.93 -2.02 -19.03
N GLN A 132 0.96 -2.41 -17.77
CA GLN A 132 -0.26 -2.79 -17.05
C GLN A 132 -1.16 -1.59 -16.70
N CYS A 133 -0.58 -0.41 -16.46
CA CYS A 133 -1.32 0.84 -16.30
C CYS A 133 -2.10 1.20 -17.59
N VAL A 134 -1.57 0.88 -18.77
CA VAL A 134 -2.30 1.02 -20.04
C VAL A 134 -3.56 0.16 -20.01
N PHE A 135 -3.46 -1.12 -19.64
CA PHE A 135 -4.62 -2.00 -19.50
C PHE A 135 -5.69 -1.40 -18.57
N TYR A 136 -5.31 -0.94 -17.36
CA TYR A 136 -6.27 -0.35 -16.43
C TYR A 136 -6.86 0.99 -16.89
N THR A 137 -6.12 1.75 -17.70
CA THR A 137 -6.61 3.00 -18.29
C THR A 137 -7.73 2.75 -19.28
N PHE A 138 -7.68 1.63 -20.01
CA PHE A 138 -8.69 1.26 -21.00
C PHE A 138 -9.67 0.19 -20.50
N ASP A 139 -9.54 -0.31 -19.28
CA ASP A 139 -10.52 -1.17 -18.66
C ASP A 139 -11.74 -0.36 -18.18
N LYS A 140 -12.90 -0.61 -18.78
CA LYS A 140 -14.17 0.04 -18.41
C LYS A 140 -14.62 -0.30 -17.00
N ASP A 141 -14.17 -1.44 -16.47
CA ASP A 141 -14.55 -1.97 -15.15
C ASP A 141 -13.52 -1.69 -14.05
N THR A 142 -12.47 -0.91 -14.36
CA THR A 142 -11.47 -0.48 -13.38
C THR A 142 -12.11 0.29 -12.21
N ARG A 143 -11.64 0.01 -11.00
CA ARG A 143 -12.17 0.61 -9.75
C ARG A 143 -11.17 1.47 -9.00
N CYS A 144 -9.91 1.47 -9.42
CA CYS A 144 -8.93 2.40 -8.88
C CYS A 144 -9.29 3.83 -9.29
N ASN A 145 -9.44 4.71 -8.30
CA ASN A 145 -9.93 6.08 -8.49
C ASN A 145 -9.04 6.90 -9.43
N MET A 146 -7.74 6.60 -9.51
CA MET A 146 -6.81 7.27 -10.42
C MET A 146 -7.16 7.01 -11.89
N PHE A 147 -7.33 5.74 -12.29
CA PHE A 147 -7.69 5.41 -13.67
C PHE A 147 -9.08 5.93 -14.04
N ILE A 148 -10.04 5.88 -13.11
CA ILE A 148 -11.36 6.51 -13.31
C ILE A 148 -11.21 8.02 -13.56
N TRP A 149 -10.37 8.70 -12.80
CA TRP A 149 -10.09 10.13 -13.00
C TRP A 149 -9.45 10.39 -14.36
N ILE A 150 -8.45 9.59 -14.78
CA ILE A 150 -7.80 9.68 -16.09
C ILE A 150 -8.83 9.50 -17.21
N GLN A 151 -9.64 8.44 -17.15
CA GLN A 151 -10.69 8.15 -18.14
C GLN A 151 -11.69 9.30 -18.28
N ASN A 152 -12.06 9.94 -17.17
CA ASN A 152 -12.98 11.09 -17.18
C ASN A 152 -12.31 12.33 -17.78
N ARG A 153 -11.03 12.60 -17.46
CA ARG A 153 -10.30 13.77 -17.99
C ARG A 153 -9.98 13.64 -19.48
N LEU A 154 -9.68 12.42 -19.94
CA LEU A 154 -9.40 12.11 -21.35
C LEU A 154 -10.67 11.77 -22.15
N ARG A 155 -11.87 11.86 -21.54
CA ARG A 155 -13.17 11.57 -22.18
C ARG A 155 -13.28 10.15 -22.77
N LEU A 156 -12.54 9.18 -22.24
CA LEU A 156 -12.52 7.79 -22.74
C LEU A 156 -13.82 7.02 -22.44
N ARG A 157 -14.60 7.46 -21.44
CA ARG A 157 -15.82 6.77 -21.00
C ARG A 157 -16.86 6.55 -22.11
N GLY A 158 -16.95 7.48 -23.07
CA GLY A 158 -17.85 7.33 -24.21
C GLY A 158 -17.48 6.14 -25.11
N GLY A 159 -16.20 5.94 -25.37
CA GLY A 159 -15.70 4.82 -26.19
C GLY A 159 -15.63 3.49 -25.44
N LEU A 160 -15.37 3.52 -24.13
CA LEU A 160 -15.30 2.31 -23.29
C LEU A 160 -16.68 1.69 -23.00
N GLY A 161 -17.75 2.48 -23.10
CA GLY A 161 -19.11 2.06 -22.77
C GLY A 161 -19.37 1.93 -21.26
N PRO A 162 -20.60 1.53 -20.87
CA PRO A 162 -20.99 1.40 -19.47
C PRO A 162 -20.27 0.23 -18.80
N SER A 163 -20.06 0.37 -17.49
CA SER A 163 -19.52 -0.69 -16.65
C SER A 163 -20.46 -1.90 -16.64
N THR A 164 -19.88 -3.11 -16.67
CA THR A 164 -20.64 -4.37 -16.69
C THR A 164 -21.06 -4.83 -15.30
N LYS A 165 -20.47 -4.27 -14.24
CA LYS A 165 -20.65 -4.74 -12.86
C LYS A 165 -21.35 -3.71 -11.98
N THR A 166 -22.43 -4.11 -11.33
CA THR A 166 -23.07 -3.30 -10.28
C THR A 166 -22.23 -3.31 -9.00
N ALA A 167 -22.68 -2.65 -7.92
CA ALA A 167 -21.98 -2.71 -6.63
C ALA A 167 -22.01 -4.12 -6.02
N GLN A 168 -23.09 -4.87 -6.25
CA GLN A 168 -23.31 -6.21 -5.69
C GLN A 168 -22.44 -7.28 -6.35
N ASP A 169 -22.15 -7.12 -7.65
CA ASP A 169 -21.36 -8.08 -8.44
C ASP A 169 -19.85 -8.01 -8.17
N ARG A 170 -19.41 -7.10 -7.29
CA ARG A 170 -18.00 -6.80 -7.09
C ARG A 170 -17.37 -7.71 -6.06
N ASN A 171 -16.19 -8.19 -6.40
CA ASN A 171 -15.30 -8.84 -5.44
C ASN A 171 -14.42 -7.79 -4.76
N TYR A 172 -14.84 -7.33 -3.59
CA TYR A 172 -14.10 -6.30 -2.84
C TYR A 172 -12.74 -6.77 -2.33
N ALA A 173 -12.52 -8.09 -2.16
CA ALA A 173 -11.23 -8.63 -1.79
C ALA A 173 -10.22 -8.47 -2.93
N ILE A 174 -10.59 -8.86 -4.15
CA ILE A 174 -9.72 -8.68 -5.34
C ILE A 174 -9.47 -7.21 -5.62
N ILE A 175 -10.49 -6.35 -5.51
CA ILE A 175 -10.31 -4.91 -5.72
C ILE A 175 -9.27 -4.36 -4.74
N THR A 176 -9.42 -4.65 -3.44
CA THR A 176 -8.51 -4.13 -2.41
C THR A 176 -7.11 -4.73 -2.54
N PHE A 177 -7.02 -6.04 -2.86
CA PHE A 177 -5.77 -6.72 -3.13
C PHE A 177 -5.00 -6.06 -4.28
N MET A 178 -5.65 -5.89 -5.43
CA MET A 178 -5.02 -5.24 -6.59
C MET A 178 -4.69 -3.78 -6.32
N GLU A 179 -5.57 -3.02 -5.64
CA GLU A 179 -5.27 -1.65 -5.23
C GLU A 179 -4.02 -1.60 -4.34
N THR A 180 -3.88 -2.52 -3.38
CA THR A 180 -2.70 -2.59 -2.52
C THR A 180 -1.43 -2.85 -3.34
N ILE A 181 -1.44 -3.86 -4.20
CA ILE A 181 -0.27 -4.22 -5.02
C ILE A 181 0.13 -3.08 -5.97
N TYR A 182 -0.79 -2.58 -6.80
CA TYR A 182 -0.43 -1.61 -7.84
C TYR A 182 -0.10 -0.24 -7.30
N VAL A 183 -0.78 0.21 -6.23
CA VAL A 183 -0.46 1.49 -5.61
C VAL A 183 0.93 1.41 -4.96
N THR A 184 1.20 0.35 -4.18
CA THR A 184 2.52 0.18 -3.57
C THR A 184 3.61 0.10 -4.65
N TRP A 185 3.40 -0.68 -5.71
CA TRP A 185 4.33 -0.78 -6.83
C TRP A 185 4.57 0.57 -7.51
N PHE A 186 3.52 1.34 -7.77
CA PHE A 186 3.64 2.66 -8.38
C PHE A 186 4.44 3.64 -7.51
N CYS A 187 4.15 3.69 -6.20
CA CYS A 187 4.87 4.55 -5.27
C CYS A 187 6.35 4.14 -5.14
N TYR A 188 6.64 2.83 -5.07
CA TYR A 188 8.03 2.32 -5.09
C TYR A 188 8.75 2.66 -6.38
N ALA A 189 8.13 2.39 -7.53
CA ALA A 189 8.69 2.70 -8.84
C ALA A 189 9.04 4.20 -8.94
N TRP A 190 8.16 5.08 -8.47
CA TRP A 190 8.43 6.51 -8.41
C TRP A 190 9.65 6.83 -7.56
N ASN A 191 9.73 6.33 -6.32
CA ASN A 191 10.87 6.57 -5.43
C ASN A 191 12.18 6.10 -6.07
N LEU A 192 12.20 4.89 -6.65
CA LEU A 192 13.39 4.33 -7.27
C LEU A 192 13.85 5.13 -8.49
N LEU A 193 12.94 5.68 -9.28
CA LEU A 193 13.28 6.57 -10.40
C LEU A 193 13.87 7.90 -9.92
N ILE A 194 13.33 8.48 -8.86
CA ILE A 194 13.85 9.70 -8.24
C ILE A 194 15.21 9.48 -7.58
N PHE A 195 15.47 8.25 -7.11
CA PHE A 195 16.75 7.86 -6.54
C PHE A 195 17.78 7.45 -7.59
N ASP A 196 17.40 7.32 -8.86
CA ASP A 196 18.30 6.90 -9.93
C ASP A 196 19.08 8.10 -10.51
N PRO A 197 20.41 8.17 -10.33
CA PRO A 197 21.18 9.28 -10.85
C PRO A 197 21.20 9.36 -12.39
N ALA A 198 20.96 8.26 -13.09
CA ALA A 198 20.84 8.25 -14.54
C ALA A 198 19.56 8.96 -15.02
N VAL A 199 18.53 9.03 -14.18
CA VAL A 199 17.24 9.67 -14.49
C VAL A 199 17.25 11.14 -14.08
N VAL A 200 17.71 11.45 -12.85
CA VAL A 200 17.60 12.80 -12.27
C VAL A 200 18.92 13.57 -12.17
N GLY A 201 20.04 12.97 -12.56
CA GLY A 201 21.39 13.56 -12.45
C GLY A 201 22.10 13.22 -11.13
N VAL A 202 23.20 13.91 -10.82
CA VAL A 202 23.99 13.71 -9.59
C VAL A 202 24.04 14.99 -8.75
N GLY A 203 24.39 14.86 -7.46
CA GLY A 203 24.58 16.00 -6.56
C GLY A 203 23.27 16.77 -6.29
N GLU A 204 23.24 18.05 -6.63
CA GLU A 204 22.08 18.92 -6.35
C GLU A 204 20.83 18.53 -7.15
N GLY A 205 20.97 17.94 -8.34
CA GLY A 205 19.85 17.48 -9.17
C GLY A 205 18.99 16.43 -8.47
N VAL A 206 19.62 15.40 -7.90
CA VAL A 206 18.94 14.36 -7.10
C VAL A 206 18.24 14.98 -5.90
N ARG A 207 18.94 15.88 -5.18
CA ARG A 207 18.40 16.51 -3.98
C ARG A 207 17.16 17.35 -4.30
N LEU A 208 17.20 18.10 -5.40
CA LEU A 208 16.06 18.89 -5.86
C LEU A 208 14.89 18.00 -6.29
N ALA A 209 15.16 16.89 -6.99
CA ALA A 209 14.14 15.91 -7.37
C ALA A 209 13.47 15.25 -6.15
N MET A 210 14.26 14.92 -5.12
CA MET A 210 13.76 14.43 -3.83
C MET A 210 12.88 15.45 -3.12
N LEU A 211 13.31 16.71 -3.01
CA LEU A 211 12.52 17.78 -2.40
C LEU A 211 11.22 18.06 -3.19
N GLY A 212 11.31 18.09 -4.52
CA GLY A 212 10.15 18.20 -5.40
C GLY A 212 9.18 17.03 -5.21
N THR A 213 9.69 15.81 -5.03
CA THR A 213 8.88 14.62 -4.74
C THR A 213 8.17 14.74 -3.40
N VAL A 214 8.85 15.21 -2.34
CA VAL A 214 8.21 15.48 -1.04
C VAL A 214 7.08 16.50 -1.19
N PHE A 215 7.30 17.59 -1.94
CA PHE A 215 6.29 18.62 -2.17
C PHE A 215 5.06 18.06 -2.91
N VAL A 216 5.28 17.32 -4.01
CA VAL A 216 4.20 16.70 -4.78
C VAL A 216 3.44 15.67 -3.95
N SER A 217 4.17 14.84 -3.20
CA SER A 217 3.60 13.83 -2.30
C SER A 217 2.71 14.46 -1.22
N ILE A 218 3.18 15.49 -0.51
CA ILE A 218 2.38 16.18 0.52
C ILE A 218 1.17 16.87 -0.11
N THR A 219 1.34 17.52 -1.26
CA THR A 219 0.24 18.24 -1.94
C THR A 219 -0.84 17.27 -2.43
N TRP A 220 -0.44 16.19 -3.10
CA TRP A 220 -1.36 15.19 -3.61
C TRP A 220 -1.97 14.35 -2.50
N GLY A 221 -1.16 13.89 -1.55
CA GLY A 221 -1.60 13.19 -0.34
C GLY A 221 -2.58 14.03 0.48
N GLY A 222 -2.30 15.33 0.64
CA GLY A 222 -3.20 16.29 1.29
C GLY A 222 -4.52 16.49 0.55
N TYR A 223 -4.48 16.58 -0.79
CA TYR A 223 -5.69 16.59 -1.62
C TYR A 223 -6.53 15.32 -1.42
N CYS A 224 -5.92 14.14 -1.50
CA CYS A 224 -6.60 12.86 -1.27
C CYS A 224 -7.16 12.79 0.16
N PHE A 225 -6.38 13.16 1.16
CA PHE A 225 -6.78 13.19 2.56
C PHE A 225 -7.99 14.12 2.79
N SER A 226 -8.00 15.31 2.19
CA SER A 226 -9.12 16.26 2.27
C SER A 226 -10.44 15.70 1.73
N ARG A 227 -10.37 14.73 0.80
CA ARG A 227 -11.53 14.00 0.29
C ARG A 227 -11.88 12.83 1.20
N LEU A 228 -10.88 12.09 1.68
CA LEU A 228 -11.05 10.93 2.55
C LEU A 228 -11.78 11.29 3.86
N ILE A 229 -11.45 12.43 4.49
CA ILE A 229 -12.11 12.87 5.72
C ILE A 229 -13.63 13.12 5.55
N LYS A 230 -14.13 13.23 4.31
CA LYS A 230 -15.57 13.42 4.03
C LYS A 230 -16.32 12.09 3.92
N TYR A 231 -15.63 10.94 3.96
CA TYR A 231 -16.24 9.63 3.74
C TYR A 231 -17.06 9.18 4.94
N ARG A 232 -18.25 8.64 4.66
CA ARG A 232 -19.19 8.11 5.67
C ARG A 232 -19.23 6.58 5.75
N ARG A 233 -18.71 5.88 4.74
CA ARG A 233 -18.66 4.41 4.68
C ARG A 233 -17.25 3.96 5.00
N ILE A 234 -17.14 3.03 5.94
CA ILE A 234 -15.85 2.64 6.53
C ILE A 234 -15.05 1.80 5.54
N SER A 235 -15.68 0.81 4.90
CA SER A 235 -15.03 -0.08 3.94
C SER A 235 -14.55 0.68 2.69
N THR A 236 -15.29 1.70 2.28
CA THR A 236 -14.86 2.59 1.20
C THR A 236 -13.74 3.54 1.64
N ALA A 237 -13.78 4.05 2.88
CA ALA A 237 -12.72 4.88 3.43
C ALA A 237 -11.41 4.12 3.58
N LEU A 238 -11.44 2.87 4.06
CA LEU A 238 -10.27 1.98 4.15
C LEU A 238 -9.58 1.81 2.79
N ARG A 239 -10.34 1.48 1.74
CA ARG A 239 -9.79 1.32 0.39
C ARG A 239 -9.19 2.60 -0.17
N TYR A 240 -9.82 3.75 0.10
CA TYR A 240 -9.30 5.05 -0.32
C TYR A 240 -8.09 5.51 0.53
N ALA A 241 -7.97 5.02 1.77
CA ALA A 241 -6.84 5.31 2.65
C ALA A 241 -5.55 4.61 2.19
N ILE A 242 -5.62 3.46 1.51
CA ILE A 242 -4.45 2.75 0.96
C ILE A 242 -3.61 3.66 0.05
N PRO A 243 -4.13 4.22 -1.06
CA PRO A 243 -3.36 5.16 -1.88
C PRO A 243 -3.04 6.46 -1.16
N THR A 244 -3.91 6.95 -0.28
CA THR A 244 -3.63 8.18 0.47
C THR A 244 -2.40 8.03 1.35
N ALA A 245 -2.30 6.92 2.09
CA ALA A 245 -1.17 6.62 2.97
C ALA A 245 0.10 6.32 2.17
N ASN A 246 0.03 5.52 1.10
CA ASN A 246 1.19 5.23 0.26
C ASN A 246 1.76 6.49 -0.41
N ILE A 247 0.91 7.40 -0.88
CA ILE A 247 1.37 8.70 -1.40
C ILE A 247 2.09 9.46 -0.29
N LEU A 248 1.48 9.62 0.89
CA LEU A 248 2.12 10.33 2.00
C LEU A 248 3.41 9.66 2.50
N TRP A 249 3.50 8.33 2.39
CA TRP A 249 4.67 7.55 2.79
C TRP A 249 5.90 7.88 1.95
N ILE A 250 5.72 8.27 0.67
CA ILE A 250 6.83 8.77 -0.17
C ILE A 250 7.58 9.89 0.54
N SER A 251 6.87 10.81 1.21
CA SER A 251 7.53 11.88 1.96
C SER A 251 8.33 11.35 3.14
N VAL A 252 7.84 10.33 3.85
CA VAL A 252 8.55 9.70 4.97
C VAL A 252 9.85 9.05 4.49
N GLU A 253 9.77 8.28 3.41
CA GLU A 253 10.91 7.56 2.83
C GLU A 253 11.97 8.51 2.28
N VAL A 254 11.55 9.53 1.52
CA VAL A 254 12.48 10.54 0.99
C VAL A 254 13.10 11.38 2.12
N SER A 255 12.33 11.76 3.14
CA SER A 255 12.87 12.48 4.30
C SER A 255 13.85 11.63 5.12
N SER A 256 13.60 10.34 5.28
CA SER A 256 14.57 9.41 5.89
C SER A 256 15.88 9.36 5.08
N ARG A 257 15.77 9.22 3.75
CA ARG A 257 16.92 9.17 2.85
C ARG A 257 17.75 10.46 2.85
N LEU A 258 17.13 11.60 3.14
CA LEU A 258 17.79 12.90 3.35
C LEU A 258 18.40 13.05 4.76
N GLY A 259 18.26 12.05 5.64
CA GLY A 259 18.75 12.07 7.02
C GLY A 259 17.91 12.92 7.97
N LEU A 260 16.68 13.30 7.60
CA LEU A 260 15.80 14.15 8.41
C LEU A 260 14.96 13.37 9.42
N LEU A 261 14.72 12.08 9.15
CA LEU A 261 13.91 11.20 9.98
C LEU A 261 14.69 9.92 10.30
N THR A 262 14.52 9.41 11.51
CA THR A 262 15.02 8.09 11.90
C THR A 262 13.92 7.05 11.69
N GLU A 263 14.19 6.03 10.90
CA GLU A 263 13.24 4.95 10.66
C GLU A 263 13.28 3.90 11.77
N VAL A 264 12.46 4.11 12.79
CA VAL A 264 12.34 3.19 13.93
C VAL A 264 11.94 1.76 13.52
N TRP A 265 11.24 1.61 12.40
CA TRP A 265 10.85 0.31 11.83
C TRP A 265 11.96 -0.42 11.08
N LEU A 266 13.08 0.23 10.74
CA LEU A 266 14.23 -0.46 10.14
C LEU A 266 15.11 -1.15 11.19
N GLU A 267 15.09 -0.67 12.44
CA GLU A 267 15.85 -1.25 13.57
C GLU A 267 14.91 -1.70 14.71
N PRO A 268 13.99 -2.65 14.48
CA PRO A 268 12.92 -2.96 15.42
C PRO A 268 13.40 -3.49 16.79
N GLN A 269 14.60 -4.09 16.88
CA GLN A 269 15.16 -4.54 18.15
C GLN A 269 15.72 -3.40 19.00
N LYS A 270 16.31 -2.39 18.35
CA LYS A 270 16.85 -1.22 19.04
C LYS A 270 15.73 -0.32 19.56
N TYR A 271 14.66 -0.20 18.79
CA TYR A 271 13.46 0.57 19.12
C TYR A 271 12.29 -0.34 19.53
N ALA A 272 12.56 -1.38 20.33
CA ALA A 272 11.58 -2.39 20.67
C ALA A 272 10.35 -1.81 21.40
N MET A 273 10.55 -0.79 22.24
CA MET A 273 9.47 -0.12 22.95
C MET A 273 8.57 0.66 22.00
N GLU A 274 9.17 1.49 21.14
CA GLU A 274 8.48 2.29 20.13
C GLU A 274 7.72 1.38 19.16
N MET A 275 8.34 0.30 18.70
CA MET A 275 7.70 -0.67 17.83
C MET A 275 6.57 -1.44 18.50
N SER A 276 6.68 -1.73 19.80
CA SER A 276 5.60 -2.34 20.58
C SER A 276 4.40 -1.41 20.73
N LEU A 277 4.64 -0.13 21.01
CA LEU A 277 3.59 0.89 21.06
C LEU A 277 2.95 1.11 19.69
N TYR A 278 3.75 1.09 18.62
CA TYR A 278 3.29 1.19 17.24
C TYR A 278 2.37 0.02 16.85
N ALA A 279 2.78 -1.21 17.17
CA ALA A 279 1.98 -2.41 16.95
C ALA A 279 0.70 -2.41 17.79
N LEU A 280 0.76 -1.98 19.06
CA LEU A 280 -0.40 -1.83 19.92
C LEU A 280 -1.39 -0.81 19.35
N ALA A 281 -0.92 0.35 18.92
CA ALA A 281 -1.76 1.38 18.33
C ALA A 281 -2.42 0.87 17.04
N PHE A 282 -1.67 0.17 16.17
CA PHE A 282 -2.22 -0.47 14.98
C PHE A 282 -3.32 -1.49 15.31
N ALA A 283 -3.10 -2.34 16.32
CA ALA A 283 -4.08 -3.34 16.77
C ALA A 283 -5.36 -2.68 17.31
N VAL A 284 -5.22 -1.65 18.16
CA VAL A 284 -6.35 -0.90 18.72
C VAL A 284 -7.16 -0.24 17.59
N LEU A 285 -6.50 0.46 16.67
CA LEU A 285 -7.18 1.12 15.54
C LEU A 285 -7.88 0.11 14.63
N SER A 286 -7.25 -1.04 14.38
CA SER A 286 -7.83 -2.14 13.59
C SER A 286 -9.09 -2.70 14.24
N ILE A 287 -9.05 -2.96 15.55
CA ILE A 287 -10.21 -3.46 16.32
C ILE A 287 -11.32 -2.41 16.34
N MET A 288 -10.98 -1.14 16.57
CA MET A 288 -11.94 -0.04 16.55
C MET A 288 -12.67 0.04 15.22
N ILE A 289 -11.93 0.05 14.09
CA ILE A 289 -12.52 0.11 12.75
C ILE A 289 -13.33 -1.15 12.44
N TYR A 290 -12.83 -2.33 12.83
CA TYR A 290 -13.53 -3.58 12.57
C TYR A 290 -14.87 -3.67 13.33
N ARG A 291 -14.93 -3.15 14.56
CA ARG A 291 -16.15 -3.11 15.40
C ARG A 291 -17.04 -1.89 15.15
N ALA A 292 -16.60 -0.94 14.34
CA ALA A 292 -17.38 0.25 14.02
C ALA A 292 -18.72 -0.12 13.35
N PRO A 293 -19.80 0.66 13.57
CA PRO A 293 -21.10 0.39 12.97
C PRO A 293 -21.01 0.50 11.44
N LYS A 294 -21.40 -0.57 10.77
CA LYS A 294 -21.33 -0.72 9.32
C LYS A 294 -22.72 -0.55 8.71
N LYS A 295 -22.79 -0.02 7.49
CA LYS A 295 -24.05 -0.03 6.73
C LYS A 295 -24.42 -1.46 6.31
N PRO A 296 -25.71 -1.78 6.09
CA PRO A 296 -26.15 -3.11 5.65
C PRO A 296 -25.38 -3.62 4.42
N SER A 297 -25.17 -2.76 3.42
CA SER A 297 -24.40 -3.13 2.22
C SER A 297 -22.93 -3.49 2.49
N GLU A 298 -22.34 -3.01 3.60
CA GLU A 298 -20.97 -3.34 3.99
C GLU A 298 -20.84 -4.72 4.64
N VAL A 299 -21.95 -5.26 5.16
CA VAL A 299 -22.03 -6.61 5.75
C VAL A 299 -22.69 -7.63 4.82
N GLY A 300 -22.97 -7.24 3.57
CA GLY A 300 -23.56 -8.13 2.56
C GLY A 300 -25.09 -8.18 2.59
N GLN A 301 -25.74 -7.30 3.36
CA GLN A 301 -27.19 -7.13 3.39
C GLN A 301 -27.55 -6.03 2.39
N TRP A 302 -27.97 -6.43 1.19
CA TRP A 302 -28.30 -5.51 0.10
C TRP A 302 -29.80 -5.24 -0.08
N ASN A 303 -30.60 -5.70 0.88
CA ASN A 303 -32.06 -5.53 0.92
C ASN A 303 -32.47 -4.09 1.23
#